data_AF-A0AAV5A614-F1
#
_entry.id   AF-A0AAV5A614-F1
#
_cell.length_a   1.000
_cell.length_b   1.000
_cell.length_c   1.000
_cell.angle_alpha   90.00
_cell.angle_beta   90.00
_cell.angle_gamma   90.00
#
_symmetry.space_group_name_H-M   'P 1'
#
loop_
_entity.id
_entity.type
_entity.pdbx_description
1 polymer ?
#
loop_
_entity_poly.entity_id
_entity_poly.type
_entity_poly.pdbx_seq_one_letter_code
_entity_poly.pdbx_strand_id
1 'polypeptide(L)'
;MSNVSGSSTTSPTSTATTPPELEQTLATLISHRSVLGYLVLSRSVEPVSIIRSAGVVFEGEQGKKYSQVVKRIVDTCTSGLQEVGGGETKYDS
;
A
#
# COMPACT_ATOMS: atom_id res chain seq x y z
N MET A 1 -27.07 -12.33 -29.86
CA MET A 1 -26.30 -12.56 -28.62
C MET A 1 -24.87 -12.12 -28.90
N SER A 2 -24.47 -10.94 -28.43
CA SER A 2 -23.10 -10.42 -28.66
C SER A 2 -22.66 -9.69 -27.39
N ASN A 3 -21.44 -10.01 -26.99
CA ASN A 3 -20.94 -10.03 -25.62
C ASN A 3 -20.78 -8.66 -24.95
N VAL A 4 -20.93 -8.65 -23.62
CA VAL A 4 -20.69 -7.53 -22.72
C VAL A 4 -19.25 -7.04 -22.82
N SER A 5 -19.04 -5.76 -23.13
CA SER A 5 -17.75 -5.10 -22.98
C SER A 5 -17.46 -4.93 -21.49
N GLY A 6 -16.46 -5.66 -20.98
CA GLY A 6 -15.93 -5.46 -19.65
C GLY A 6 -15.35 -4.05 -19.55
N SER A 7 -16.06 -3.17 -18.82
CA SER A 7 -15.61 -1.81 -18.53
C SER A 7 -14.54 -1.86 -17.45
N SER A 8 -13.27 -1.87 -17.86
CA SER A 8 -12.13 -1.62 -16.98
C SER A 8 -12.22 -0.17 -16.51
N THR A 9 -12.81 0.03 -15.33
CA THR A 9 -12.93 1.36 -14.72
C THR A 9 -11.57 1.76 -14.15
N THR A 10 -10.75 2.45 -14.93
CA THR A 10 -9.54 3.11 -14.44
C THR A 10 -9.94 4.45 -13.81
N SER A 11 -10.04 4.51 -12.49
CA SER A 11 -10.21 5.78 -11.78
C SER A 11 -8.96 6.66 -11.95
N PRO A 12 -9.10 8.00 -12.09
CA PRO A 12 -7.97 8.89 -12.28
C PRO A 12 -7.19 8.99 -10.97
N THR A 13 -5.92 8.60 -11.00
CA THR A 13 -5.00 8.74 -9.86
C THR A 13 -3.96 9.79 -10.22
N SER A 14 -3.81 10.80 -9.36
CA SER A 14 -2.77 11.81 -9.40
C SER A 14 -1.43 11.20 -9.83
N THR A 15 -0.79 11.78 -10.85
CA THR A 15 0.50 11.36 -11.40
C THR A 15 1.63 11.56 -10.39
N ALA A 16 1.67 10.74 -9.35
CA ALA A 16 2.91 10.45 -8.65
C ALA A 16 3.70 9.51 -9.55
N THR A 17 4.87 9.95 -10.02
CA THR A 17 5.84 9.10 -10.73
C THR A 17 6.25 7.98 -9.79
N THR A 18 5.61 6.83 -9.94
CA THR A 18 5.99 5.62 -9.21
C THR A 18 7.40 5.21 -9.67
N PRO A 19 8.34 4.94 -8.76
CA PRO A 19 9.69 4.51 -9.13
C PRO A 19 9.63 3.26 -10.02
N PRO A 20 10.49 3.16 -11.05
CA PRO A 20 10.46 2.04 -11.99
C PRO A 20 10.66 0.68 -11.30
N GLU A 21 11.46 0.64 -10.23
CA GLU A 21 11.69 -0.57 -9.43
C GLU A 21 10.41 -1.02 -8.71
N LEU A 22 9.60 -0.06 -8.24
CA LEU A 22 8.29 -0.36 -7.65
C LEU A 22 7.35 -0.93 -8.70
N GLU A 23 7.31 -0.35 -9.89
CA GLU A 23 6.47 -0.85 -10.99
C GLU A 23 6.86 -2.26 -11.41
N GLN A 24 8.16 -2.54 -11.54
CA GLN A 24 8.67 -3.87 -11.85
C GLN A 24 8.29 -4.89 -10.76
N THR A 25 8.40 -4.49 -9.49
CA THR A 25 8.01 -5.35 -8.36
C THR A 25 6.52 -5.66 -8.40
N LEU A 26 5.69 -4.64 -8.60
CA LEU A 26 4.24 -4.82 -8.70
C LEU A 26 3.87 -5.70 -9.91
N ALA A 27 4.51 -5.50 -11.06
CA ALA A 27 4.32 -6.34 -12.25
C ALA A 27 4.68 -7.81 -11.97
N THR A 28 5.77 -8.04 -11.24
CA THR A 28 6.19 -9.38 -10.82
C THR A 28 5.16 -10.01 -9.87
N LEU A 29 4.68 -9.25 -8.88
CA LEU A 29 3.68 -9.74 -7.93
C LEU A 29 2.37 -10.13 -8.62
N ILE A 30 1.85 -9.30 -9.54
CA ILE A 30 0.59 -9.61 -10.24
C ILE A 30 0.73 -10.73 -11.27
N SER A 31 1.95 -11.11 -11.66
CA SER A 31 2.17 -12.24 -12.57
C SER A 31 1.81 -13.59 -11.92
N HIS A 32 1.81 -13.65 -10.59
CA HIS A 32 1.45 -14.85 -9.83
C HIS A 32 -0.08 -14.97 -9.70
N ARG A 33 -0.63 -16.10 -10.17
CA ARG A 33 -2.07 -16.40 -10.10
C ARG A 33 -2.66 -16.39 -8.68
N SER A 34 -1.83 -16.63 -7.66
CA SER A 34 -2.24 -16.65 -6.24
C SER A 34 -2.36 -15.26 -5.62
N VAL A 35 -1.86 -14.21 -6.29
CA VAL A 35 -1.94 -12.84 -5.80
C VAL A 35 -3.29 -12.24 -6.19
N LEU A 36 -4.09 -11.90 -5.19
CA LEU A 36 -5.44 -11.34 -5.40
C LEU A 36 -5.43 -9.82 -5.65
N GLY A 37 -4.31 -9.15 -5.38
CA GLY A 37 -4.17 -7.72 -5.55
C GLY A 37 -2.98 -7.13 -4.81
N TYR A 38 -2.79 -5.82 -4.93
CA TYR A 38 -1.86 -5.05 -4.11
C TYR A 38 -2.49 -3.72 -3.68
N LEU A 39 -1.95 -3.16 -2.59
CA LEU A 39 -2.32 -1.87 -2.05
C LEU A 39 -1.05 -1.08 -1.71
N VAL A 40 -0.88 0.08 -2.35
CA VAL A 40 0.24 0.99 -2.10
C VAL A 40 -0.27 2.19 -1.32
N LEU A 41 0.34 2.44 -0.16
CA LEU A 41 -0.09 3.46 0.80
C LEU A 41 0.99 4.53 0.98
N SER A 42 0.56 5.76 1.26
CA SER A 42 1.46 6.80 1.77
C SER A 42 1.77 6.56 3.25
N ARG A 43 3.04 6.77 3.64
CA ARG A 43 3.48 6.57 5.02
C ARG A 43 3.34 7.83 5.88
N SER A 44 3.59 9.00 5.30
CA SER A 44 3.81 10.25 6.04
C SER A 44 2.65 11.25 5.99
N VAL A 45 1.57 10.91 5.28
CA VAL A 45 0.39 11.79 5.17
C VAL A 45 -0.72 11.19 6.01
N GLU A 46 -1.20 11.95 7.00
CA GLU A 46 -2.42 11.62 7.71
C GLU A 46 -3.58 12.45 7.15
N PRO A 47 -4.72 11.83 6.78
CA PRO A 47 -5.01 10.40 6.89
C PRO A 47 -4.26 9.55 5.85
N VAL A 48 -3.95 8.29 6.18
CA VAL A 48 -3.33 7.33 5.26
C VAL A 48 -4.03 7.32 3.90
N SER A 49 -3.29 7.63 2.85
CA SER A 49 -3.83 7.73 1.48
C SER A 49 -3.40 6.54 0.64
N ILE A 50 -4.34 6.04 -0.17
CA ILE A 50 -4.08 4.99 -1.15
C ILE A 50 -3.47 5.66 -2.39
N ILE A 51 -2.20 5.37 -2.66
CA ILE A 51 -1.50 5.88 -3.85
C ILE A 51 -1.91 5.06 -5.07
N ARG A 52 -2.04 3.75 -4.92
CA ARG A 52 -2.46 2.84 -5.99
C ARG A 52 -3.02 1.57 -5.38
N SER A 53 -3.94 0.92 -6.09
CA SER A 53 -4.39 -0.42 -5.76
C SER A 53 -4.70 -1.20 -7.02
N ALA A 54 -4.64 -2.52 -6.93
CA ALA A 54 -5.18 -3.43 -7.93
C ALA A 54 -5.79 -4.64 -7.23
N GLY A 55 -6.85 -5.21 -7.81
CA GLY A 55 -7.55 -6.37 -7.26
C GLY A 55 -8.83 -6.01 -6.52
N VAL A 56 -9.88 -6.79 -6.78
CA VAL A 56 -11.26 -6.54 -6.29
C VAL A 56 -11.37 -6.50 -4.77
N VAL A 57 -10.43 -7.13 -4.05
CA VAL A 57 -10.37 -7.15 -2.59
C VAL A 57 -10.11 -5.77 -1.97
N PHE A 58 -9.61 -4.81 -2.75
CA PHE A 58 -9.28 -3.45 -2.31
C PHE A 58 -10.21 -2.37 -2.88
N GLU A 59 -11.30 -2.75 -3.56
CA GLU A 59 -12.26 -1.79 -4.11
C GLU A 59 -13.18 -1.20 -3.03
N GLY A 60 -13.63 0.04 -3.26
CA GLY A 60 -14.62 0.71 -2.43
C GLY A 60 -14.19 0.95 -0.98
N GLU A 61 -15.12 0.73 -0.04
CA GLU A 61 -14.85 0.93 1.39
C GLU A 61 -13.85 -0.09 1.96
N GLN A 62 -13.79 -1.28 1.37
CA GLN A 62 -12.96 -2.36 1.91
C GLN A 62 -11.48 -1.98 1.83
N GLY A 63 -11.03 -1.42 0.70
CA GLY A 63 -9.67 -0.90 0.57
C GLY A 63 -9.32 0.20 1.58
N LYS A 64 -10.28 1.09 1.88
CA LYS A 64 -10.11 2.15 2.89
C LYS A 64 -9.99 1.59 4.31
N LYS A 65 -10.78 0.57 4.66
CA LYS A 65 -10.67 -0.13 5.95
C LYS A 65 -9.34 -0.86 6.05
N TYR A 66 -8.90 -1.53 4.98
CA TYR A 66 -7.59 -2.18 4.92
C TYR A 66 -6.46 -1.18 5.12
N SER A 67 -6.46 -0.03 4.44
CA SER A 67 -5.39 0.96 4.56
C SER A 67 -5.25 1.49 5.99
N GLN A 68 -6.36 1.79 6.65
CA GLN A 68 -6.37 2.28 8.03
C GLN A 68 -5.87 1.24 9.04
N VAL A 69 -6.25 -0.02 8.88
CA VAL A 69 -5.78 -1.11 9.77
C VAL A 69 -4.29 -1.37 9.57
N VAL A 70 -3.84 -1.46 8.31
CA VAL A 70 -2.42 -1.68 7.99
C VAL A 70 -1.55 -0.54 8.52
N LYS A 71 -1.99 0.72 8.39
CA LYS A 71 -1.29 1.86 8.98
C LYS A 71 -1.08 1.70 10.48
N ARG A 72 -2.14 1.37 11.23
CA ARG A 72 -2.06 1.13 12.67
C ARG A 72 -1.07 0.01 13.03
N ILE A 73 -1.09 -1.10 12.29
CA ILE A 73 -0.13 -2.20 12.48
C ILE A 73 1.31 -1.69 12.32
N VAL A 74 1.58 -0.97 11.24
CA VAL A 74 2.92 -0.43 10.94
C VAL A 74 3.36 0.58 12.01
N ASP A 75 2.45 1.43 12.49
CA ASP A 75 2.75 2.40 13.56
C ASP A 75 3.09 1.70 14.87
N THR A 76 2.30 0.71 15.29
CA THR A 76 2.56 -0.08 16.50
C THR A 76 3.91 -0.81 16.41
N CYS A 77 4.21 -1.44 15.27
CA CYS A 77 5.50 -2.10 15.06
C CYS A 77 6.67 -1.10 15.07
N THR A 78 6.48 0.09 14.48
CA THR A 78 7.50 1.15 14.48
C THR A 78 7.77 1.64 15.89
N SER A 79 6.74 1.89 16.70
CA SER A 79 6.86 2.28 18.11
C SER A 79 7.58 1.20 18.92
N GLY A 80 7.13 -0.05 18.82
CA GLY A 80 7.75 -1.16 19.56
C GLY A 80 9.22 -1.37 19.17
N LEU A 81 9.58 -1.17 17.90
CA LEU A 81 10.98 -1.25 17.46
C LEU A 81 11.81 -0.09 18.02
N GLN A 82 11.26 1.12 18.16
CA GLN A 82 11.96 2.25 18.79
C GLN A 82 12.22 2.00 20.28
N GLU A 83 11.28 1.35 20.98
CA GLU A 83 11.44 0.97 22.39
C GLU A 83 12.58 -0.04 22.59
N VAL A 84 12.71 -1.03 21.70
CA VAL A 84 13.79 -2.03 21.76
C VAL A 84 15.11 -1.52 21.22
N GLY A 85 15.07 -0.62 20.23
CA GLY A 85 16.23 -0.09 19.51
C GLY A 85 17.13 0.85 20.32
N GLY A 86 16.78 1.15 21.58
CA GLY A 86 17.63 1.86 22.52
C GLY A 86 17.85 3.33 22.14
N GLY A 87 17.07 4.22 22.72
CA GLY A 87 17.53 5.59 22.93
C GLY A 87 18.68 5.59 23.93
N GLU A 88 19.91 5.28 23.51
CA GLU A 88 21.14 5.52 24.25
C GLU A 88 22.40 5.23 23.39
N THR A 89 22.89 6.27 22.72
CA THR A 89 24.34 6.49 22.66
C THR A 89 24.62 7.86 23.27
N LYS A 90 24.25 8.04 24.54
CA LYS A 90 24.91 9.02 25.40
C LYS A 90 26.15 8.33 25.97
N TYR A 91 27.16 8.13 25.13
CA TYR A 91 28.51 7.94 25.63
C TYR A 91 29.01 9.33 25.99
N ASP A 92 28.93 9.63 27.28
CA ASP A 92 29.62 10.74 27.92
C ASP A 92 31.13 10.47 27.84
N SER A 93 31.88 11.37 27.22
CA SER A 93 33.34 11.51 27.30
C SER A 93 33.71 12.95 27.07
#